data_AF-A0A0B7H139-F1
#
_entry.id   AF-A0A0B7H139-F1
#
_cell.length_a   1.000
_cell.length_b   1.000
_cell.length_c   1.000
_cell.angle_alpha   90.00
_cell.angle_beta   90.00
_cell.angle_gamma   90.00
#
_symmetry.space_group_name_H-M   'P 1'
#
loop_
_entity.id
_entity.type
_entity.pdbx_description
1 polymer ?
#
loop_
_entity_poly.entity_id
_entity_poly.type
_entity_poly.pdbx_seq_one_letter_code
_entity_poly.pdbx_strand_id
1 'polypeptide(L)'
;MYIGNSFGDTSYRGESYEGNPVYVDLKGKKHKELVNLAIIKLKLENDFVNYTLIKFFQLMLDYEIISHEKYNTIIYGTNDKNKLSLLKQGLTINIINKLETDNQIKNIHIDENNIVHGTQEFQKYTKTLDDFFKFEIDKHFS
;
A
#
# COMPACT_ATOMS: atom_id res chain seq x y z
N MET A 1 -9.27 -23.23 7.79
CA MET A 1 -8.68 -22.44 6.68
C MET A 1 -7.26 -22.07 7.04
N TYR A 2 -6.28 -22.26 6.15
CA TYR A 2 -4.90 -21.80 6.39
C TYR A 2 -4.83 -20.27 6.27
N ILE A 3 -4.28 -19.61 7.28
CA ILE A 3 -4.15 -18.14 7.33
C ILE A 3 -2.74 -17.68 7.71
N GLY A 4 -1.86 -18.60 8.12
CA GLY A 4 -0.48 -18.32 8.54
C GLY A 4 -0.36 -18.03 10.04
N ASN A 5 0.89 -17.93 10.52
CA ASN A 5 1.21 -17.86 11.96
C ASN A 5 0.63 -16.63 12.68
N SER A 6 0.41 -15.52 11.98
CA SER A 6 0.01 -14.25 12.61
C SER A 6 -1.47 -14.19 13.00
N PHE A 7 -2.32 -15.02 12.39
CA PHE A 7 -3.77 -15.02 12.58
C PHE A 7 -4.37 -16.41 12.78
N GLY A 8 -3.53 -17.44 12.91
CA GLY A 8 -3.99 -18.80 13.15
C GLY A 8 -4.38 -19.00 14.61
N ASP A 9 -5.51 -19.68 14.81
CA ASP A 9 -6.06 -20.01 16.13
C ASP A 9 -5.91 -21.51 16.47
N THR A 10 -5.64 -22.36 15.46
CA THR A 10 -5.52 -23.81 15.61
C THR A 10 -4.40 -24.38 14.75
N SER A 11 -3.74 -25.42 15.26
CA SER A 11 -2.79 -26.24 14.51
C SER A 11 -3.54 -27.16 13.53
N TYR A 12 -2.85 -27.69 12.52
CA TYR A 12 -3.41 -28.63 11.56
C TYR A 12 -3.91 -29.90 12.29
N ARG A 13 -5.17 -30.31 12.08
CA ARG A 13 -5.80 -31.48 12.74
C ARG A 13 -5.32 -32.84 12.18
N GLY A 14 -4.03 -33.00 11.92
CA GLY A 14 -3.47 -34.19 11.23
C GLY A 14 -2.38 -34.94 11.99
N GLU A 15 -1.48 -34.25 12.68
CA GLU A 15 -0.39 -34.87 13.42
C GLU A 15 -0.10 -34.04 14.68
N SER A 16 0.30 -34.72 15.76
CA SER A 16 0.69 -34.23 17.10
C SER A 16 0.45 -32.76 17.43
N TYR A 17 -0.19 -32.52 18.57
CA TYR A 17 -0.59 -31.23 19.18
C TYR A 17 0.54 -30.18 19.42
N GLU A 18 1.67 -30.23 18.71
CA GLU A 18 2.84 -29.34 18.80
C GLU A 18 3.07 -28.49 17.54
N GLY A 19 2.12 -28.41 16.61
CA GLY A 19 2.24 -27.54 15.44
C GLY A 19 1.93 -26.06 15.74
N ASN A 20 2.61 -25.13 15.08
CA ASN A 20 2.26 -23.70 15.15
C ASN A 20 0.79 -23.47 14.71
N PRO A 21 0.05 -22.58 15.38
CA PRO A 21 -1.32 -22.27 15.00
C PRO A 21 -1.30 -21.45 13.70
N VAL A 22 -1.53 -22.13 12.58
CA VAL A 22 -1.55 -21.53 11.23
C VAL A 22 -2.90 -21.64 10.55
N TYR A 23 -3.86 -22.32 11.18
CA TYR A 23 -5.21 -22.50 10.69
C TYR A 23 -6.22 -21.78 11.58
N VAL A 24 -7.36 -21.44 10.99
CA VAL A 24 -8.54 -20.98 11.71
C VAL A 24 -9.67 -21.97 11.50
N ASP A 25 -10.30 -22.43 12.59
CA ASP A 25 -11.54 -23.20 12.52
C ASP A 25 -12.70 -22.25 12.23
N LEU A 26 -13.41 -22.50 11.13
CA LEU A 26 -14.54 -21.69 10.71
C LEU A 26 -15.85 -22.16 11.37
N LYS A 27 -15.86 -23.38 11.94
CA LYS A 27 -17.05 -23.95 12.58
C LYS A 27 -17.36 -23.17 13.85
N GLY A 28 -18.60 -22.70 13.97
CA GLY A 28 -19.09 -21.99 15.16
C GLY A 28 -18.78 -20.49 15.22
N LYS A 29 -18.06 -19.92 14.25
CA LYS A 29 -17.85 -18.46 14.18
C LYS A 29 -19.09 -17.74 13.67
N LYS A 30 -19.36 -16.55 14.21
CA LYS A 30 -20.49 -15.70 13.79
C LYS A 30 -20.23 -15.11 12.40
N HIS A 31 -21.28 -14.72 11.69
CA HIS A 31 -21.18 -14.13 10.36
C HIS A 31 -20.19 -12.95 10.29
N LYS A 32 -20.22 -12.03 11.27
CA LYS A 32 -19.28 -10.89 11.35
C LYS A 32 -17.81 -11.34 11.44
N GLU A 33 -17.53 -12.40 12.19
CA GLU A 33 -16.18 -12.95 12.31
C GLU A 33 -15.71 -13.60 11.01
N LEU A 34 -16.61 -14.31 10.31
CA LEU A 34 -16.32 -14.91 9.01
C LEU A 34 -16.02 -13.84 7.95
N VAL A 35 -16.78 -12.74 7.92
CA VAL A 35 -16.53 -11.59 7.02
C VAL A 35 -15.16 -10.98 7.31
N ASN A 36 -14.85 -10.72 8.58
CA ASN A 36 -13.53 -10.18 8.96
C ASN A 36 -12.38 -11.11 8.58
N LEU A 37 -12.53 -12.42 8.79
CA LEU A 37 -11.52 -13.42 8.41
C LEU A 37 -11.32 -13.47 6.89
N ALA A 38 -12.39 -13.35 6.11
CA ALA A 38 -12.29 -13.28 4.65
C ALA A 38 -11.50 -12.04 4.20
N ILE A 39 -11.76 -10.87 4.81
CA ILE A 39 -11.03 -9.62 4.51
C ILE A 39 -9.54 -9.77 4.84
N ILE A 40 -9.21 -10.30 6.02
CA ILE A 40 -7.81 -10.53 6.45
C ILE A 40 -7.13 -11.50 5.48
N LYS A 41 -7.80 -12.61 5.14
CA LYS A 41 -7.26 -13.63 4.25
C LYS A 41 -6.95 -13.07 2.86
N LEU A 42 -7.90 -12.32 2.28
CA LEU A 42 -7.71 -11.64 0.98
C LEU A 42 -6.52 -10.67 1.03
N LYS A 43 -6.41 -9.88 2.11
CA LYS A 43 -5.29 -8.96 2.28
C LYS A 43 -3.96 -9.69 2.32
N LEU A 44 -3.84 -10.75 3.13
CA LEU A 44 -2.61 -11.53 3.26
C LEU A 44 -2.18 -12.17 1.94
N GLU A 45 -3.11 -12.73 1.18
CA GLU A 45 -2.82 -13.34 -0.12
C GLU A 45 -2.38 -12.28 -1.13
N ASN A 46 -3.07 -11.14 -1.17
CA ASN A 46 -2.70 -10.03 -2.05
C ASN A 46 -1.32 -9.46 -1.70
N ASP A 47 -1.03 -9.26 -0.41
CA ASP A 47 0.26 -8.77 0.08
C ASP A 47 1.39 -9.76 -0.28
N PHE A 48 1.14 -11.06 -0.14
CA PHE A 48 2.10 -12.11 -0.52
C PHE A 48 2.39 -12.13 -2.03
N VAL A 49 1.36 -12.07 -2.87
CA VAL A 49 1.52 -12.03 -4.32
C VAL A 49 2.27 -10.77 -4.73
N ASN A 50 1.88 -9.60 -4.19
CA ASN A 50 2.52 -8.33 -4.49
C ASN A 50 4.01 -8.34 -4.10
N TYR A 51 4.33 -8.80 -2.89
CA TYR A 51 5.71 -8.92 -2.42
C TYR A 51 6.56 -9.82 -3.33
N THR A 52 6.00 -10.96 -3.75
CA THR A 52 6.69 -11.90 -4.63
C THR A 52 6.93 -11.31 -6.02
N LEU A 53 5.93 -10.64 -6.60
CA LEU A 53 6.06 -9.99 -7.90
C LEU A 53 7.04 -8.83 -7.88
N ILE A 54 6.98 -7.97 -6.86
CA ILE A 54 7.93 -6.84 -6.70
C ILE A 54 9.36 -7.37 -6.66
N LYS A 55 9.64 -8.41 -5.87
CA LYS A 55 10.96 -9.04 -5.85
C LYS A 55 11.39 -9.57 -7.21
N PHE A 56 10.49 -10.22 -7.93
CA PHE A 56 10.78 -10.75 -9.25
C PHE A 56 11.16 -9.62 -10.22
N PHE A 57 10.40 -8.53 -10.26
CA PHE A 57 10.72 -7.37 -11.09
C PHE A 57 11.98 -6.65 -10.64
N GLN A 58 12.26 -6.60 -9.33
CA GLN A 58 13.52 -6.05 -8.81
C GLN A 58 14.71 -6.88 -9.32
N LEU A 59 14.64 -8.21 -9.27
CA LEU A 59 15.68 -9.06 -9.84
C LEU A 59 15.83 -8.81 -11.35
N MET A 60 14.73 -8.70 -12.10
CA MET A 60 14.81 -8.36 -13.52
C MET A 60 15.48 -7.01 -13.78
N LEU A 61 15.27 -6.02 -12.90
CA LEU A 61 15.95 -4.74 -12.96
C LEU A 61 17.45 -4.88 -12.65
N ASP A 62 17.80 -5.64 -11.60
CA ASP A 62 19.18 -5.85 -11.15
C ASP A 62 20.03 -6.60 -12.19
N TYR A 63 19.42 -7.54 -12.93
CA TYR A 63 20.04 -8.24 -14.06
C TYR A 63 19.92 -7.48 -15.39
N GLU A 64 19.48 -6.22 -15.37
CA GLU A 64 19.33 -5.34 -16.54
C GLU A 64 18.40 -5.92 -17.64
N ILE A 65 17.51 -6.85 -17.28
CA ILE A 65 16.51 -7.44 -18.18
C ILE A 65 15.42 -6.41 -18.51
N ILE A 66 15.08 -5.54 -17.55
CA ILE A 66 14.16 -4.41 -17.75
C ILE A 66 14.84 -3.09 -17.40
N SER A 67 14.43 -2.01 -18.08
CA SER A 67 14.92 -0.66 -17.76
C SER A 67 14.30 -0.15 -16.45
N HIS A 68 14.95 0.84 -15.84
CA HIS A 68 14.41 1.58 -14.69
C HIS A 68 13.03 2.19 -14.99
N GLU A 69 12.84 2.72 -16.19
CA GLU A 69 11.54 3.25 -16.62
C GLU A 69 10.45 2.18 -16.67
N LYS A 70 10.79 1.00 -17.20
CA LYS A 70 9.86 -0.13 -17.28
C LYS A 70 9.52 -0.65 -15.89
N TYR A 71 10.52 -0.77 -15.01
CA TYR A 71 10.31 -1.11 -13.61
C TYR A 71 9.39 -0.10 -12.92
N ASN A 72 9.65 1.20 -13.06
CA ASN A 72 8.83 2.25 -12.45
C ASN A 72 7.37 2.16 -12.91
N THR A 73 7.15 1.96 -14.21
CA THR A 73 5.80 1.81 -14.76
C THR A 73 5.08 0.57 -14.20
N ILE A 74 5.79 -0.55 -14.04
CA ILE A 74 5.20 -1.80 -13.51
C ILE A 74 4.83 -1.66 -12.03
N ILE A 75 5.74 -1.11 -11.22
CA ILE A 75 5.63 -1.10 -9.75
C ILE A 75 4.84 0.09 -9.24
N TYR A 76 5.07 1.26 -9.83
CA TYR A 76 4.50 2.54 -9.39
C TYR A 76 3.39 3.07 -10.32
N GLY A 77 3.17 2.43 -11.47
CA GLY A 77 2.17 2.87 -12.45
C GLY A 77 2.57 4.12 -13.24
N THR A 78 3.77 4.65 -13.02
CA THR A 78 4.25 5.89 -13.65
C THR A 78 5.78 5.92 -13.69
N ASN A 79 6.34 6.64 -14.66
CA ASN A 79 7.77 6.98 -14.72
C ASN A 79 8.01 8.49 -14.52
N ASP A 80 6.96 9.26 -14.20
CA ASP A 80 7.11 10.69 -13.91
C ASP A 80 7.87 10.91 -12.60
N LYS A 81 8.96 11.69 -12.65
CA LYS A 81 9.85 11.89 -11.49
C LYS A 81 9.14 12.57 -10.31
N ASN A 82 8.21 13.49 -10.55
CA ASN A 82 7.49 14.19 -9.49
C ASN A 82 6.52 13.22 -8.81
N LYS A 83 5.75 12.45 -9.59
CA LYS A 83 4.86 11.42 -9.06
C LYS A 83 5.61 10.35 -8.29
N LEU A 84 6.73 9.87 -8.82
CA LEU A 84 7.59 8.89 -8.15
C LEU A 84 8.11 9.42 -6.81
N SER A 85 8.46 10.70 -6.73
CA SER A 85 8.90 11.32 -5.48
C SER A 85 7.78 11.32 -4.44
N LEU A 86 6.56 11.71 -4.83
CA LEU A 86 5.39 11.71 -3.93
C LEU A 86 4.99 10.29 -3.50
N LEU A 87 5.01 9.32 -4.40
CA LEU A 87 4.75 7.91 -4.09
C LEU A 87 5.73 7.38 -3.04
N LYS A 88 7.01 7.74 -3.15
CA LYS A 88 8.05 7.38 -2.18
C LYS A 88 7.82 7.99 -0.79
N GLN A 89 7.09 9.11 -0.70
CA GLN A 89 6.67 9.69 0.58
C GLN A 89 5.39 9.04 1.16
N GLY A 90 4.89 7.98 0.52
CA GLY A 90 3.75 7.21 1.00
C GLY A 90 2.39 7.72 0.53
N LEU A 91 2.35 8.74 -0.32
CA LEU A 91 1.11 9.20 -0.94
C LEU A 91 0.58 8.12 -1.89
N THR A 92 -0.72 7.86 -1.85
CA THR A 92 -1.34 6.91 -2.78
C THR A 92 -1.47 7.51 -4.18
N ILE A 93 -1.46 6.66 -5.21
CA ILE A 93 -1.59 7.10 -6.60
C ILE A 93 -2.90 7.87 -6.85
N ASN A 94 -3.97 7.54 -6.13
CA ASN A 94 -5.25 8.24 -6.22
C ASN A 94 -5.15 9.69 -5.73
N ILE A 95 -4.45 9.93 -4.62
CA ILE A 95 -4.20 11.29 -4.12
C ILE A 95 -3.36 12.06 -5.14
N ILE A 96 -2.27 11.46 -5.63
CA ILE A 96 -1.37 12.10 -6.60
C ILE A 96 -2.10 12.47 -7.89
N ASN A 97 -2.93 11.57 -8.43
CA ASN A 97 -3.71 11.84 -9.64
C ASN A 97 -4.73 12.97 -9.42
N LYS A 98 -5.35 13.06 -8.24
CA LYS A 98 -6.23 14.20 -7.90
C LYS A 98 -5.44 15.50 -7.86
N LEU A 99 -4.31 15.51 -7.14
CA LEU A 99 -3.43 16.68 -7.05
C LEU A 99 -2.93 17.15 -8.43
N GLU A 100 -2.67 16.22 -9.34
CA GLU A 100 -2.34 16.53 -10.73
C GLU A 100 -3.51 17.13 -11.50
N THR A 101 -4.69 16.50 -11.42
CA THR A 101 -5.91 16.97 -12.07
C THR A 101 -6.27 18.40 -11.62
N ASP A 102 -6.07 18.68 -10.33
CA ASP A 102 -6.36 19.98 -9.72
C ASP A 102 -5.20 20.98 -9.86
N ASN A 103 -4.16 20.63 -10.64
CA ASN A 103 -2.96 21.44 -10.90
C ASN A 103 -2.22 21.88 -9.62
N GLN A 104 -2.24 21.04 -8.57
CA GLN A 104 -1.63 21.33 -7.27
C GLN A 104 -0.22 20.78 -7.12
N ILE A 105 0.27 19.92 -8.03
CA ILE A 105 1.64 19.38 -7.97
C ILE A 105 2.69 20.49 -7.90
N LYS A 106 2.50 21.59 -8.63
CA LYS A 106 3.39 22.78 -8.60
C LYS A 106 3.43 23.49 -7.24
N ASN A 107 2.43 23.28 -6.40
CA ASN A 107 2.28 23.90 -5.08
C ASN A 107 2.83 23.00 -3.97
N ILE A 108 3.54 21.92 -4.33
CA ILE A 108 4.12 20.94 -3.42
C ILE A 108 5.63 20.92 -3.65
N HIS A 109 6.40 20.92 -2.56
CA HIS A 109 7.84 20.78 -2.60
C HIS A 109 8.30 19.79 -1.53
N ILE A 110 9.42 19.11 -1.80
CA ILE A 110 10.02 18.15 -0.88
C ILE A 110 11.35 18.75 -0.45
N ASP A 111 11.58 18.85 0.86
CA ASP A 111 12.81 19.40 1.40
C ASP A 111 13.96 18.37 1.42
N GLU A 112 15.14 18.79 1.90
CA GLU A 112 16.33 17.94 2.03
C GLU A 112 16.13 16.75 2.98
N ASN A 113 15.15 16.84 3.89
CA ASN A 113 14.80 15.77 4.83
C ASN A 113 13.71 14.83 4.27
N ASN A 114 13.36 14.95 2.99
CA ASN A 114 12.28 14.22 2.34
C ASN A 114 10.87 14.54 2.90
N ILE A 115 10.69 15.67 3.58
CA ILE A 115 9.38 16.09 4.09
C ILE A 115 8.63 16.82 2.99
N VAL A 116 7.34 16.48 2.82
CA VAL A 116 6.45 17.12 1.83
C VAL A 116 5.83 18.36 2.43
N HIS A 117 6.01 19.49 1.75
CA HIS A 117 5.51 20.81 2.14
C HIS A 117 4.59 21.38 1.08
N GLY A 118 3.46 21.94 1.53
CA GLY A 118 2.52 22.67 0.68
C GLY A 118 2.73 24.19 0.75
N THR A 119 2.61 24.89 -0.37
CA THR A 119 2.59 26.37 -0.36
C THR A 119 1.32 26.90 0.32
N GLN A 120 1.25 28.21 0.57
CA GLN A 120 0.01 28.84 1.05
C GLN A 120 -1.19 28.63 0.11
N GLU A 121 -0.94 28.50 -1.20
CA GLU A 121 -1.99 28.18 -2.18
C GLU A 121 -2.48 26.75 -1.98
N PHE A 122 -1.57 25.81 -1.74
CA PHE A 122 -1.91 24.42 -1.41
C PHE A 122 -2.76 24.34 -0.14
N GLN A 123 -2.38 25.05 0.92
CA GLN A 123 -3.14 25.08 2.18
C GLN A 123 -4.56 25.67 2.03
N LYS A 124 -4.78 26.55 1.05
CA LYS A 124 -6.13 27.04 0.72
C LYS A 124 -6.92 25.99 -0.03
N TYR A 125 -6.28 25.32 -0.99
CA TYR A 125 -6.86 24.20 -1.72
C TYR A 125 -7.23 23.02 -0.81
N THR A 126 -6.41 22.64 0.16
CA THR A 126 -6.73 21.51 1.06
C THR A 126 -7.99 21.75 1.88
N LYS A 127 -8.32 23.02 2.17
CA LYS A 127 -9.56 23.42 2.86
C LYS A 127 -10.81 23.29 1.98
N THR A 128 -10.67 23.17 0.66
CA THR A 128 -11.80 22.95 -0.26
C THR A 128 -12.08 21.47 -0.52
N LEU A 129 -11.21 20.57 -0.04
CA LEU A 129 -11.38 19.13 -0.20
C LEU A 129 -12.36 18.56 0.83
N ASP A 130 -12.96 17.43 0.49
CA ASP A 130 -13.70 16.62 1.44
C ASP A 130 -12.79 16.03 2.53
N ASP A 131 -13.41 15.60 3.63
CA ASP A 131 -12.73 15.13 4.83
C ASP A 131 -11.78 13.95 4.58
N PHE A 132 -12.10 13.07 3.62
CA PHE A 132 -11.26 11.91 3.31
C PHE A 132 -9.94 12.34 2.66
N PHE A 133 -9.99 13.16 1.61
CA PHE A 133 -8.77 13.63 0.96
C PHE A 133 -7.95 14.54 1.85
N LYS A 134 -8.61 15.38 2.66
CA LYS A 134 -7.92 16.22 3.62
C LYS A 134 -7.16 15.38 4.66
N PHE A 135 -7.81 14.37 5.23
CA PHE A 135 -7.16 13.45 6.17
C PHE A 135 -5.95 12.73 5.57
N GLU A 136 -6.06 12.23 4.34
CA GLU A 136 -4.94 11.58 3.64
C GLU A 136 -3.78 12.56 3.41
N ILE A 137 -4.05 13.81 3.03
CA ILE A 137 -3.00 14.82 2.84
C ILE A 137 -2.37 15.20 4.18
N ASP A 138 -3.16 15.48 5.21
CA ASP A 138 -2.67 15.91 6.54
C ASP A 138 -1.77 14.84 7.22
N LYS A 139 -1.88 13.58 6.81
CA LYS A 139 -1.02 12.48 7.30
C LYS A 139 0.41 12.54 6.75
N HIS A 140 0.59 13.08 5.54
CA HIS A 140 1.84 13.03 4.79
C HIS A 140 2.50 14.40 4.60
N PHE A 141 1.78 15.48 4.87
CA PHE A 141 2.25 16.86 4.71
C PHE A 141 2.48 17.50 6.08
N SER A 142 3.55 18.30 6.18
CA SER A 142 3.81 19.19 7.33
C SER A 142 3.29 20.61 7.10
#